data_AF-A0A7W5HIC0-F1
#
_entry.id   AF-A0A7W5HIC0-F1
#
_cell.length_a   1.000
_cell.length_b   1.000
_cell.length_c   1.000
_cell.angle_alpha   90.00
_cell.angle_beta   90.00
_cell.angle_gamma   90.00
#
_symmetry.space_group_name_H-M   'P 1'
#
loop_
_entity.id
_entity.type
_entity.pdbx_description
1 polymer ?
#
loop_
_entity_poly.entity_id
_entity_poly.type
_entity_poly.pdbx_seq_one_letter_code
_entity_poly.pdbx_strand_id
1 'polypeptide(L)'
;MNHDTTILVDTQLERDDAAAAAMDIYLRLAGEGMLSPQLENAETPRFRLLDTRLAGPGIHAVTLHATGHKWVHDGMAARLVEGGRENGIFCRYDGIFVVQCPDCRHELSLGDEGSEALEEALSVWCEAPDSAYVACPACATWTPLPAWRSPRRDFAVGHFAISLHGTQLHELSRGGGSHAALALRHRLGDLAGEFTVVYGRS
;
A
#
# COMPACT_ATOMS: atom_id res chain seq x y z
N MET A 1 -12.76 -17.56 6.82
CA MET A 1 -11.86 -17.37 5.67
C MET A 1 -10.99 -16.17 6.01
N ASN A 2 -9.68 -16.36 6.19
CA ASN A 2 -8.76 -15.22 6.31
C ASN A 2 -8.77 -14.47 4.99
N HIS A 3 -9.00 -13.16 5.03
CA HIS A 3 -8.95 -12.35 3.84
C HIS A 3 -7.50 -11.83 3.78
N ASP A 4 -6.64 -12.47 2.99
CA ASP A 4 -5.28 -11.97 2.85
C ASP A 4 -5.30 -10.76 1.89
N THR A 5 -4.65 -9.66 2.26
CA THR A 5 -4.58 -8.44 1.45
C THR A 5 -3.15 -8.25 0.96
N THR A 6 -2.98 -8.01 -0.33
CA THR A 6 -1.68 -7.55 -0.85
C THR A 6 -1.76 -6.08 -1.15
N ILE A 7 -0.82 -5.33 -0.61
CA ILE A 7 -0.76 -3.89 -0.73
C ILE A 7 0.44 -3.55 -1.59
N LEU A 8 0.22 -2.78 -2.65
CA LEU A 8 1.24 -2.23 -3.52
C LEU A 8 1.43 -0.77 -3.13
N VAL A 9 2.53 -0.45 -2.45
CA VAL A 9 2.80 0.88 -1.93
C VAL A 9 3.76 1.61 -2.85
N ASP A 10 3.35 2.77 -3.37
CA ASP A 10 4.25 3.68 -4.08
C ASP A 10 5.00 4.51 -3.04
N THR A 11 6.31 4.30 -2.95
CA THR A 11 7.15 4.95 -1.94
C THR A 11 7.88 6.17 -2.49
N GLN A 12 7.66 6.52 -3.76
CA GLN A 12 8.30 7.65 -4.43
C GLN A 12 7.29 8.74 -4.79
N LEU A 13 6.00 8.39 -4.92
CA LEU A 13 4.97 9.38 -5.22
C LEU A 13 4.88 10.43 -4.10
N GLU A 14 4.93 11.70 -4.49
CA GLU A 14 4.76 12.83 -3.60
C GLU A 14 3.34 12.87 -3.02
N ARG A 15 3.21 13.46 -1.82
CA ARG A 15 1.92 13.51 -1.10
C ARG A 15 0.83 14.23 -1.90
N ASP A 16 1.18 15.33 -2.55
CA ASP A 16 0.23 16.19 -3.27
C ASP A 16 -0.32 15.50 -4.53
N ASP A 17 0.42 14.54 -5.09
CA ASP A 17 0.01 13.76 -6.26
C ASP A 17 -0.83 12.53 -5.90
N ALA A 18 -0.83 12.11 -4.64
CA ALA A 18 -1.48 10.85 -4.22
C ALA A 18 -2.98 10.82 -4.50
N ALA A 19 -3.68 11.93 -4.27
CA ALA A 19 -5.12 12.03 -4.53
C ALA A 19 -5.43 11.96 -6.03
N ALA A 20 -4.61 12.64 -6.85
CA ALA A 20 -4.73 12.62 -8.30
C ALA A 20 -4.47 11.21 -8.84
N ALA A 21 -3.39 10.55 -8.40
CA ALA A 21 -3.07 9.18 -8.79
C ALA A 21 -4.20 8.18 -8.45
N ALA A 22 -4.76 8.29 -7.23
CA ALA A 22 -5.89 7.45 -6.82
C ALA A 22 -7.15 7.69 -7.67
N MET A 23 -7.45 8.94 -7.99
CA MET A 23 -8.60 9.29 -8.82
C MET A 23 -8.41 8.84 -10.27
N ASP A 24 -7.23 9.03 -10.85
CA ASP A 24 -6.92 8.64 -12.23
C ASP A 24 -7.04 7.14 -12.43
N ILE A 25 -6.52 6.35 -11.48
CA ILE A 25 -6.65 4.89 -11.51
C ILE A 25 -8.11 4.48 -11.37
N TYR A 26 -8.87 5.10 -10.46
CA TYR A 26 -10.29 4.84 -10.31
C TYR A 26 -11.07 5.11 -11.60
N LEU A 27 -10.91 6.30 -12.19
CA LEU A 27 -11.63 6.72 -13.38
C LEU A 27 -11.31 5.80 -14.56
N ARG A 28 -10.04 5.42 -14.74
CA ARG A 28 -9.63 4.47 -15.78
C ARG A 28 -10.31 3.11 -15.58
N LEU A 29 -10.20 2.51 -14.40
CA LEU A 29 -10.69 1.15 -14.16
C LEU A 29 -12.22 1.07 -14.11
N ALA A 30 -12.90 2.07 -13.56
CA ALA A 30 -14.35 2.16 -13.59
C ALA A 30 -14.85 2.40 -15.02
N GLY A 31 -14.18 3.27 -15.78
CA GLY A 31 -14.50 3.54 -17.20
C GLY A 31 -14.30 2.32 -18.11
N GLU A 32 -13.31 1.47 -17.82
CA GLU A 32 -13.09 0.20 -18.50
C GLU A 32 -14.05 -0.91 -18.03
N GLY A 33 -14.93 -0.64 -17.04
CA GLY A 33 -15.85 -1.62 -16.47
C GLY A 33 -15.15 -2.71 -15.65
N MET A 34 -13.91 -2.49 -15.21
CA MET A 34 -13.15 -3.43 -14.40
C MET A 34 -13.53 -3.35 -12.93
N LEU A 35 -13.86 -2.15 -12.44
CA LEU A 35 -14.31 -1.90 -11.08
C LEU A 35 -15.75 -1.42 -11.07
N SER A 36 -16.47 -1.75 -10.01
CA SER A 36 -17.73 -1.09 -9.67
C SER A 36 -17.47 0.41 -9.48
N PRO A 37 -18.30 1.30 -10.07
CA PRO A 37 -18.18 2.73 -9.83
C PRO A 37 -18.52 3.09 -8.38
N GLN A 38 -19.23 2.21 -7.66
CA GLN A 38 -19.64 2.40 -6.28
C GLN A 38 -18.78 1.57 -5.31
N LEU A 39 -18.61 2.10 -4.10
CA LEU A 39 -17.99 1.41 -2.98
C LEU A 39 -18.90 0.28 -2.48
N GLU A 40 -18.33 -0.83 -2.01
CA GLU A 40 -19.09 -1.90 -1.35
C GLU A 40 -19.51 -1.51 0.07
N ASN A 41 -18.68 -0.73 0.77
CA ASN A 41 -18.90 -0.27 2.13
C ASN A 41 -18.21 1.09 2.33
N ALA A 42 -18.88 2.03 2.99
CA ALA A 42 -18.33 3.35 3.32
C ALA A 42 -17.26 3.31 4.44
N GLU A 43 -17.34 2.37 5.38
CA GLU A 43 -16.37 2.24 6.50
C GLU A 43 -15.07 1.55 6.08
N THR A 44 -15.16 0.70 5.07
CA THR A 44 -14.05 -0.04 4.47
C THR A 44 -14.13 0.13 2.95
N PRO A 45 -13.70 1.29 2.42
CA PRO A 45 -13.89 1.62 1.02
C PRO A 45 -13.21 0.57 0.14
N ARG A 46 -14.03 -0.19 -0.58
CA ARG A 46 -13.62 -1.27 -1.48
C ARG A 46 -14.42 -1.14 -2.76
N PHE A 47 -13.74 -1.22 -3.89
CA PHE A 47 -14.35 -1.29 -5.20
C PHE A 47 -14.44 -2.75 -5.61
N ARG A 48 -15.65 -3.25 -5.87
CA ARG A 48 -15.85 -4.61 -6.38
C ARG A 48 -15.17 -4.77 -7.73
N LEU A 49 -14.43 -5.86 -7.90
CA LEU A 49 -13.90 -6.24 -9.20
C LEU A 49 -15.01 -6.87 -10.05
N LEU A 50 -15.28 -6.29 -11.22
CA LEU A 50 -16.29 -6.75 -12.17
C LEU A 50 -15.68 -7.62 -13.29
N ASP A 51 -14.38 -7.49 -13.56
CA ASP A 51 -13.70 -8.27 -14.59
C ASP A 51 -13.54 -9.74 -14.15
N THR A 52 -14.35 -10.62 -14.73
CA THR A 52 -14.35 -12.06 -14.44
C THR A 52 -13.05 -12.77 -14.84
N ARG A 53 -12.24 -12.17 -15.74
CA ARG A 53 -10.92 -12.70 -16.10
C ARG A 53 -9.93 -12.58 -14.95
N LEU A 54 -10.18 -11.63 -14.05
CA LEU A 54 -9.38 -11.37 -12.85
C LEU A 54 -10.00 -11.97 -11.58
N ALA A 55 -11.20 -12.54 -11.68
CA ALA A 55 -11.81 -13.33 -10.61
C ALA A 55 -11.14 -14.72 -10.46
N GLY A 56 -10.47 -15.22 -11.50
CA GLY A 56 -9.71 -16.48 -11.48
C GLY A 56 -8.66 -16.62 -10.35
N PRO A 57 -7.85 -15.59 -10.02
CA PRO A 57 -6.96 -15.59 -8.85
C PRO A 57 -7.68 -15.34 -7.51
N GLY A 58 -9.00 -15.16 -7.49
CA GLY A 58 -9.78 -14.94 -6.26
C GLY A 58 -9.72 -13.51 -5.71
N ILE A 59 -9.21 -12.55 -6.50
CA ILE A 59 -9.33 -11.11 -6.19
C ILE A 59 -10.79 -10.71 -6.44
N HIS A 60 -11.45 -10.17 -5.42
CA HIS A 60 -12.85 -9.77 -5.49
C HIS A 60 -13.05 -8.26 -5.31
N ALA A 61 -12.06 -7.57 -4.73
CA ALA A 61 -12.13 -6.13 -4.55
C ALA A 61 -10.74 -5.46 -4.59
N VAL A 62 -10.76 -4.16 -4.86
CA VAL A 62 -9.59 -3.28 -4.85
C VAL A 62 -9.87 -2.08 -3.93
N THR A 63 -8.90 -1.65 -3.14
CA THR A 63 -8.92 -0.35 -2.48
C THR A 63 -7.78 0.51 -3.01
N LEU A 64 -8.07 1.76 -3.29
CA LEU A 64 -7.10 2.77 -3.69
C LEU A 64 -6.89 3.70 -2.48
N HIS A 65 -5.66 3.81 -2.02
CA HIS A 65 -5.29 4.55 -0.83
C HIS A 65 -4.61 5.86 -1.22
N ALA A 66 -4.97 6.95 -0.56
CA ALA A 66 -4.31 8.24 -0.72
C ALA A 66 -4.22 8.90 0.65
N THR A 67 -2.99 9.21 1.08
CA THR A 67 -2.73 9.76 2.41
C THR A 67 -3.53 11.04 2.64
N GLY A 68 -4.19 11.14 3.80
CA GLY A 68 -5.04 12.27 4.15
C GLY A 68 -6.40 12.31 3.46
N HIS A 69 -6.73 11.32 2.62
CA HIS A 69 -7.97 11.28 1.85
C HIS A 69 -8.81 10.04 2.17
N LYS A 70 -10.10 10.11 1.85
CA LYS A 70 -11.03 8.98 1.94
C LYS A 70 -12.01 8.96 0.78
N TRP A 71 -12.43 7.77 0.42
CA TRP A 71 -13.52 7.58 -0.55
C TRP A 71 -14.87 7.75 0.12
N VAL A 72 -15.78 8.42 -0.58
CA VAL A 72 -17.18 8.57 -0.21
C VAL A 72 -18.09 8.22 -1.38
N HIS A 73 -19.31 7.80 -1.07
CA HIS A 73 -20.35 7.65 -2.09
C HIS A 73 -20.77 9.01 -2.64
N ASP A 74 -20.89 9.11 -3.96
CA ASP A 74 -21.38 10.29 -4.67
C ASP A 74 -22.36 9.87 -5.78
N GLY A 75 -23.57 9.49 -5.36
CA GLY A 75 -24.62 8.99 -6.24
C GLY A 75 -24.23 7.68 -6.94
N MET A 76 -24.03 7.76 -8.26
CA MET A 76 -23.68 6.60 -9.10
C MET A 76 -22.18 6.31 -9.13
N ALA A 77 -21.34 7.20 -8.59
CA ALA A 77 -19.89 7.08 -8.57
C ALA A 77 -19.34 7.25 -7.15
N ALA A 78 -18.04 7.03 -6.98
CA ALA A 78 -17.31 7.35 -5.77
C ALA A 78 -16.51 8.63 -5.98
N ARG A 79 -16.32 9.39 -4.90
CA ARG A 79 -15.49 10.59 -4.88
C ARG A 79 -14.43 10.46 -3.79
N LEU A 80 -13.24 10.98 -4.06
CA LEU A 80 -12.17 11.10 -3.08
C LEU A 80 -12.26 12.48 -2.43
N VAL A 81 -12.20 12.53 -1.10
CA VAL A 81 -12.28 13.78 -0.31
C VAL A 81 -11.20 13.82 0.76
N GLU A 82 -10.80 15.02 1.16
CA GLU A 82 -9.88 15.23 2.29
C GLU A 82 -10.47 14.74 3.63
N GLY A 83 -9.59 14.41 4.57
CA GLY A 83 -9.96 14.03 5.95
C GLY A 83 -10.17 12.53 6.15
N GLY A 84 -9.33 11.70 5.53
CA GLY A 84 -9.29 10.25 5.75
C GLY A 84 -8.34 9.80 6.87
N ARG A 85 -8.54 8.56 7.35
CA ARG A 85 -7.69 7.93 8.38
C ARG A 85 -6.36 7.39 7.85
N GLU A 86 -6.17 7.41 6.54
CA GLU A 86 -4.99 6.83 5.89
C GLU A 86 -3.78 7.74 6.14
N ASN A 87 -2.83 7.22 6.90
CA ASN A 87 -1.59 7.90 7.25
C ASN A 87 -0.40 7.45 6.39
N GLY A 88 -0.63 6.62 5.36
CA GLY A 88 0.45 6.14 4.47
C GLY A 88 1.39 5.11 5.09
N ILE A 89 1.04 4.53 6.25
CA ILE A 89 1.79 3.44 6.88
C ILE A 89 1.07 2.12 6.59
N PHE A 90 1.76 1.18 5.94
CA PHE A 90 1.22 -0.11 5.57
C PHE A 90 2.06 -1.21 6.20
N CYS A 91 1.51 -1.91 7.20
CA CYS A 91 2.21 -2.97 7.91
C CYS A 91 1.31 -4.15 8.27
N ARG A 92 1.93 -5.26 8.65
CA ARG A 92 1.23 -6.38 9.28
C ARG A 92 0.91 -5.98 10.74
N TYR A 93 -0.36 -5.76 11.04
CA TYR A 93 -0.83 -5.27 12.35
C TYR A 93 -0.68 -6.28 13.51
N ASP A 94 0.08 -7.37 13.35
CA ASP A 94 0.40 -8.29 14.45
C ASP A 94 1.60 -7.84 15.29
N GLY A 95 2.02 -6.59 15.11
CA GLY A 95 2.82 -5.83 16.08
C GLY A 95 4.32 -5.94 15.92
N ILE A 96 4.82 -6.82 15.03
CA ILE A 96 6.26 -6.99 14.83
C ILE A 96 6.56 -7.06 13.33
N PHE A 97 7.25 -6.03 12.84
CA PHE A 97 7.85 -6.00 11.52
C PHE A 97 9.34 -5.66 11.65
N VAL A 98 10.11 -6.08 10.66
CA VAL A 98 11.55 -5.81 10.57
C VAL A 98 11.79 -4.97 9.34
N VAL A 99 12.59 -3.90 9.46
CA VAL A 99 13.05 -3.07 8.36
C VAL A 99 14.56 -3.11 8.26
N GLN A 100 15.08 -2.92 7.05
CA GLN A 100 16.51 -2.87 6.79
C GLN A 100 16.95 -1.46 6.39
N CYS A 101 18.07 -1.02 6.98
CA CYS A 101 18.76 0.18 6.55
C CYS A 101 19.08 0.08 5.05
N PRO A 102 18.74 1.10 4.24
CA PRO A 102 19.00 1.06 2.81
C PRO A 102 20.50 0.93 2.48
N ASP A 103 21.39 1.45 3.32
CA ASP A 103 22.83 1.50 3.07
C ASP A 103 23.56 0.24 3.55
N CYS A 104 23.47 -0.06 4.85
CA CYS A 104 24.25 -1.14 5.47
C CYS A 104 23.45 -2.44 5.71
N ARG A 105 22.15 -2.44 5.36
CA ARG A 105 21.21 -3.55 5.57
C ARG A 105 21.03 -3.99 7.02
N HIS A 106 21.51 -3.22 7.99
CA HIS A 106 21.23 -3.48 9.40
C HIS A 106 19.72 -3.51 9.66
N GLU A 107 19.29 -4.52 10.41
CA GLU A 107 17.88 -4.76 10.70
C GLU A 107 17.46 -4.02 11.96
N LEU A 108 16.30 -3.37 11.90
CA LEU A 108 15.59 -2.82 13.05
C LEU A 108 14.22 -3.47 13.13
N SER A 109 13.85 -3.95 14.32
CA SER A 109 12.46 -4.35 14.59
C SER A 109 11.83 -3.32 15.51
N LEU A 110 10.56 -3.00 15.25
CA LEU A 110 9.79 -2.12 16.13
C LEU A 110 9.70 -2.74 17.54
N GLY A 111 9.99 -1.96 18.58
CA GLY A 111 9.93 -2.38 19.98
C GLY A 111 11.17 -3.12 20.50
N ASP A 112 12.19 -3.33 19.65
CA ASP A 112 13.50 -3.81 20.11
C ASP A 112 14.35 -2.65 20.66
N GLU A 113 15.28 -2.94 21.57
CA GLU A 113 16.28 -1.97 22.04
C GLU A 113 17.10 -1.44 20.84
N GLY A 114 17.22 -0.12 20.71
CA GLY A 114 17.90 0.52 19.57
C GLY A 114 16.99 0.87 18.38
N SER A 115 15.67 0.65 18.49
CA SER A 115 14.68 1.02 17.47
C SER A 115 14.03 2.39 17.67
N GLU A 116 14.52 3.20 18.62
CA GLU A 116 13.92 4.50 18.99
C GLU A 116 13.88 5.47 17.80
N ALA A 117 14.92 5.47 16.96
CA ALA A 117 14.97 6.29 15.76
C ALA A 117 13.91 5.90 14.72
N LEU A 118 13.51 4.62 14.67
CA LEU A 118 12.43 4.16 13.80
C LEU A 118 11.06 4.58 14.36
N GLU A 119 10.85 4.45 15.67
CA GLU A 119 9.63 4.88 16.34
C GLU A 119 9.37 6.38 16.20
N GLU A 120 10.41 7.20 16.39
CA GLU A 120 10.35 8.64 16.20
C GLU A 120 10.00 8.99 14.74
N ALA A 121 10.68 8.36 13.77
CA ALA A 121 10.40 8.60 12.35
C ALA A 121 8.95 8.24 11.95
N LEU A 122 8.38 7.17 12.52
CA LEU A 122 6.97 6.80 12.29
C LEU A 122 6.01 7.84 12.88
N SER A 123 6.34 8.41 14.04
CA SER A 123 5.57 9.51 14.63
C SER A 123 5.65 10.76 13.76
N VAL A 124 6.86 11.15 13.34
CA VAL A 124 7.09 12.30 12.45
C VAL A 124 6.38 12.13 11.13
N TRP A 125 6.36 10.93 10.55
CA TRP A 125 5.66 10.64 9.30
C TRP A 125 4.17 11.00 9.35
N CYS A 126 3.52 10.82 10.49
CA CYS A 126 2.10 11.15 10.64
C CYS A 126 1.83 12.67 10.60
N GLU A 127 2.81 13.49 10.98
CA GLU A 127 2.66 14.95 11.10
C GLU A 127 3.32 15.71 9.94
N ALA A 128 4.58 15.37 9.65
CA ALA A 128 5.43 15.99 8.64
C ALA A 128 6.20 14.90 7.84
N PRO A 129 5.54 14.22 6.87
CA PRO A 129 6.13 13.12 6.11
C PRO A 129 7.47 13.43 5.46
N ASP A 130 7.64 14.63 4.90
CA ASP A 130 8.87 15.07 4.23
C ASP A 130 10.06 15.22 5.18
N SER A 131 9.81 15.22 6.50
CA SER A 131 10.83 15.32 7.55
C SER A 131 11.05 13.98 8.28
N ALA A 132 10.43 12.89 7.84
CA ALA A 132 10.58 11.58 8.46
C ALA A 132 11.87 10.87 8.00
N TYR A 133 12.89 10.90 8.85
CA TYR A 133 14.18 10.25 8.61
C TYR A 133 14.53 9.31 9.75
N VAL A 134 15.19 8.20 9.42
CA VAL A 134 15.72 7.24 10.41
C VAL A 134 17.24 7.31 10.41
N ALA A 135 17.83 7.49 11.58
CA ALA A 135 19.26 7.34 11.79
C ALA A 135 19.59 5.87 12.05
N CYS A 136 20.39 5.25 11.18
CA CYS A 136 20.78 3.86 11.38
C CYS A 136 21.79 3.73 12.54
N PRO A 137 21.54 2.92 13.57
CA PRO A 137 22.46 2.79 14.71
C PRO A 137 23.79 2.11 14.34
N ALA A 138 23.84 1.34 13.24
CA ALA A 138 25.04 0.61 12.83
C ALA A 138 26.00 1.43 11.96
N CYS A 139 25.49 2.26 11.05
CA CYS A 139 26.31 3.03 10.09
C CYS A 139 26.19 4.55 10.25
N ALA A 140 25.32 5.02 11.15
CA ALA A 140 25.05 6.42 11.42
C ALA A 140 24.50 7.24 10.24
N THR A 141 24.15 6.62 9.09
CA THR A 141 23.49 7.34 8.01
C THR A 141 22.04 7.69 8.34
N TRP A 142 21.66 8.91 7.99
CA TRP A 142 20.28 9.39 8.01
C TRP A 142 19.64 9.15 6.65
N THR A 143 18.56 8.38 6.61
CA THR A 143 17.88 8.08 5.35
C THR A 143 16.36 8.24 5.50
N PRO A 144 15.65 8.67 4.43
CA PRO A 144 14.21 8.86 4.48
C PRO A 144 13.49 7.58 4.90
N LEU A 145 12.45 7.68 5.73
CA LEU A 145 11.64 6.52 6.15
C LEU A 145 11.11 5.70 4.96
N PRO A 146 10.63 6.32 3.84
CA PRO A 146 10.24 5.57 2.65
C PRO A 146 11.33 4.77 1.97
N ALA A 147 12.60 4.89 2.36
CA ALA A 147 13.69 4.03 1.83
C ALA A 147 13.88 2.74 2.64
N TRP A 148 13.34 2.66 3.85
CA TRP A 148 13.49 1.49 4.72
C TRP A 148 12.53 0.39 4.30
N ARG A 149 13.08 -0.76 3.93
CA ARG A 149 12.32 -1.89 3.36
C ARG A 149 12.27 -3.05 4.33
N SER A 150 11.11 -3.69 4.43
CA SER A 150 11.03 -4.99 5.09
C SER A 150 11.50 -6.12 4.18
N PRO A 151 12.48 -6.95 4.59
CA PRO A 151 12.85 -8.16 3.84
C PRO A 151 11.71 -9.18 3.81
N ARG A 152 10.79 -9.10 4.78
CA ARG A 152 9.62 -9.99 4.91
C ARG A 152 8.40 -9.48 4.15
N ARG A 153 8.47 -8.29 3.54
CA ARG A 153 7.34 -7.66 2.85
C ARG A 153 6.14 -7.48 3.79
N ASP A 154 6.40 -7.06 5.02
CA ASP A 154 5.40 -6.82 6.07
C ASP A 154 5.33 -5.36 6.51
N PHE A 155 6.07 -4.46 5.84
CA PHE A 155 6.10 -3.03 6.11
C PHE A 155 6.50 -2.23 4.86
N ALA A 156 5.81 -1.11 4.65
CA ALA A 156 6.20 0.00 3.77
C ALA A 156 5.49 1.29 4.19
N VAL A 157 6.09 2.44 3.86
CA VAL A 157 5.41 3.74 3.93
C VAL A 157 5.37 4.36 2.54
N GLY A 158 4.31 5.12 2.26
CA GLY A 158 4.12 5.80 0.99
C GLY A 158 2.80 6.56 0.95
N HIS A 159 2.68 7.51 0.03
CA HIS A 159 1.51 8.38 -0.02
C HIS A 159 0.33 7.79 -0.77
N PHE A 160 0.61 6.86 -1.68
CA PHE A 160 -0.37 6.15 -2.49
C PHE A 160 -0.16 4.64 -2.38
N ALA A 161 -1.25 3.89 -2.29
CA ALA A 161 -1.18 2.44 -2.34
C ALA A 161 -2.42 1.81 -2.96
N ILE A 162 -2.26 0.55 -3.38
CA ILE A 162 -3.34 -0.25 -3.93
C ILE A 162 -3.45 -1.55 -3.13
N SER A 163 -4.56 -1.75 -2.45
CA SER A 163 -4.88 -3.03 -1.79
C SER A 163 -5.69 -3.92 -2.71
N LEU A 164 -5.22 -5.15 -2.89
CA LEU A 164 -5.90 -6.23 -3.60
C LEU A 164 -6.47 -7.21 -2.56
N HIS A 165 -7.79 -7.37 -2.55
CA HIS A 165 -8.51 -8.22 -1.59
C HIS A 165 -8.89 -9.55 -2.24
N GLY A 166 -8.44 -10.68 -1.68
CA GLY A 166 -8.70 -12.01 -2.27
C GLY A 166 -7.89 -13.16 -1.67
N THR A 167 -8.07 -14.37 -2.21
CA THR A 167 -7.28 -15.54 -1.78
C THR A 167 -5.83 -15.48 -2.27
N GLN A 168 -4.91 -15.29 -1.32
CA GLN A 168 -3.47 -15.59 -1.33
C GLN A 168 -2.67 -15.29 -2.62
N LEU A 169 -2.35 -14.01 -2.82
CA LEU A 169 -1.24 -13.62 -3.69
C LEU A 169 0.15 -14.04 -3.11
N HIS A 170 0.24 -14.59 -1.89
CA HIS A 170 1.50 -15.12 -1.34
C HIS A 170 2.00 -16.35 -2.13
N GLU A 171 1.10 -17.24 -2.55
CA GLU A 171 1.46 -18.39 -3.40
C GLU A 171 1.95 -17.95 -4.80
N LEU A 172 1.47 -16.79 -5.29
CA LEU A 172 1.91 -16.21 -6.57
C LEU A 172 3.36 -15.70 -6.56
N SER A 173 3.94 -15.48 -5.37
CA SER A 173 5.34 -15.07 -5.22
C SER A 173 6.32 -16.26 -5.15
N ARG A 174 5.82 -17.48 -4.88
CA ARG A 174 6.65 -18.69 -4.70
C ARG A 174 6.66 -19.66 -5.89
N GLY A 175 5.79 -19.51 -6.88
CA GLY A 175 5.85 -20.33 -8.10
C GLY A 175 4.96 -19.82 -9.22
N GLY A 176 5.56 -19.17 -10.24
CA GLY A 176 4.93 -18.89 -11.54
C GLY A 176 3.59 -18.14 -11.46
N GLY A 177 3.63 -16.83 -11.18
CA GLY A 177 2.44 -16.00 -10.99
C GLY A 177 1.38 -16.18 -12.09
N SER A 178 0.14 -16.45 -11.67
CA SER A 178 -1.02 -16.44 -12.54
C SER A 178 -1.04 -15.15 -13.36
N HIS A 179 -1.05 -15.30 -14.69
CA HIS A 179 -1.05 -14.21 -15.66
C HIS A 179 -2.06 -13.10 -15.33
N ALA A 180 -3.19 -13.43 -14.69
CA ALA A 180 -4.23 -12.49 -14.30
C ALA A 180 -3.78 -11.46 -13.26
N ALA A 181 -3.03 -11.85 -12.22
CA ALA A 181 -2.58 -10.93 -11.18
C ALA A 181 -1.49 -9.98 -11.68
N LEU A 182 -0.57 -10.51 -12.50
CA LEU A 182 0.42 -9.69 -13.20
C LEU A 182 -0.26 -8.73 -14.18
N ALA A 183 -1.27 -9.19 -14.91
CA ALA A 183 -2.05 -8.35 -15.81
C ALA A 183 -2.82 -7.24 -15.08
N LEU A 184 -3.45 -7.54 -13.93
CA LEU A 184 -4.09 -6.53 -13.09
C LEU A 184 -3.05 -5.52 -12.58
N ARG A 185 -1.88 -5.97 -12.12
CA ARG A 185 -0.78 -5.08 -11.72
C ARG A 185 -0.34 -4.16 -12.86
N HIS A 186 -0.13 -4.70 -14.06
CA HIS A 186 0.22 -3.90 -15.24
C HIS A 186 -0.87 -2.88 -15.59
N ARG A 187 -2.15 -3.26 -15.48
CA ARG A 187 -3.29 -2.35 -15.72
C ARG A 187 -3.46 -1.29 -14.64
N LEU A 188 -3.07 -1.58 -13.41
CA LEU A 188 -3.07 -0.62 -12.31
C LEU A 188 -1.98 0.45 -12.49
N GLY A 189 -0.93 0.18 -13.25
CA GLY A 189 0.05 1.18 -13.65
C GLY A 189 1.20 0.57 -14.44
N ASP A 190 1.39 1.04 -15.67
CA ASP A 190 2.59 0.77 -16.46
C ASP A 190 3.70 1.72 -15.97
N LEU A 191 4.39 1.33 -14.90
CA LEU A 191 5.68 1.89 -14.49
C LEU A 191 6.59 0.75 -14.03
N ALA A 192 7.70 0.59 -14.75
CA ALA A 192 8.78 -0.32 -14.42
C ALA A 192 9.50 0.18 -13.14
N GLY A 193 9.26 -0.47 -11.99
CA GLY A 193 9.86 -0.19 -10.67
C GLY A 193 9.23 1.04 -10.00
N GLU A 194 8.67 1.04 -8.78
CA GLU A 194 9.26 0.61 -7.51
C GLU A 194 8.17 0.35 -6.43
N PHE A 195 7.02 -0.25 -6.77
CA PHE A 195 6.02 -0.58 -5.73
C PHE A 195 6.62 -1.54 -4.68
N THR A 196 6.59 -1.13 -3.42
CA THR A 196 6.92 -2.01 -2.30
C THR A 196 5.69 -2.87 -1.98
N VAL A 197 5.88 -4.18 -2.01
CA VAL A 197 4.81 -5.14 -1.73
C VAL A 197 4.73 -5.37 -0.23
N VAL A 198 3.52 -5.25 0.33
CA VAL A 198 3.22 -5.60 1.73
C VAL A 198 2.13 -6.68 1.76
N TYR A 199 2.33 -7.72 2.56
CA TYR A 199 1.34 -8.76 2.81
C TYR A 199 0.64 -8.50 4.15
N GLY A 200 -0.64 -8.15 4.08
CA GLY A 200 -1.53 -8.02 5.23
C GLY A 200 -2.38 -9.28 5.44
N ARG A 201 -2.68 -9.57 6.71
CA ARG A 201 -3.78 -10.46 7.09
C ARG A 201 -4.96 -9.58 7.50
N SER A 202 -6.13 -9.78 6.89
CA SER A 202 -7.39 -9.17 7.35
C SER A 202 -8.37 -10.18 7.92
#